data_AF-A0AA41Q836-F1
#
_entry.id   AF-A0AA41Q836-F1
#
_cell.length_a   1.000
_cell.length_b   1.000
_cell.length_c   1.000
_cell.angle_alpha   90.00
_cell.angle_beta   90.00
_cell.angle_gamma   90.00
#
_symmetry.space_group_name_H-M   'P 1'
#
loop_
_entity.id
_entity.type
_entity.pdbx_description
1 polymer ?
#
loop_
_entity_poly.entity_id
_entity_poly.type
_entity_poly.pdbx_seq_one_letter_code
_entity_poly.pdbx_strand_id
1 'polypeptide(L)'
;MAEPILATDDQLRRLAAERTDRWIDETDRRLRSAWDHPQALVQPFAAIPEQRRPRWRDLVQQLARTGAEAFRKAAVPRRTELAAQAFALLRAAEPRLTDRDVMQQPAPVKTMVDGLPARTEAGAVLAALAAAGEAATAQFIERAPVLDDLRAAKTVELGVARDALRAHLAPFDQAEAHLTGTHAAKLLPLLENETAAGVAARAAVPDVVRVDREAERGVRDTLGKSLGEQYRALAAPFNAANAGVQEAMARLAPASASYGAMLAAYEGRWIRPRWGDPFAAFEVLFGFYGLPMLRAILAIPRDEAIRIPEILDPTYDRLRPDDARISTVSKFCRIFPQGTGEQVLLWAFTEVATITEPDATHWVDAVEAQLKKDPVGTPWPAELGPRAVAGP
;
A
#
# COMPACT_ATOMS: atom_id res chain seq x y z
N MET A 1 -81.24 -5.40 -34.86
CA MET A 1 -79.96 -5.59 -34.15
C MET A 1 -79.79 -4.37 -33.25
N ALA A 2 -79.51 -4.55 -31.96
CA ALA A 2 -79.28 -3.41 -31.07
C ALA A 2 -77.99 -2.68 -31.50
N GLU A 3 -78.03 -1.35 -31.56
CA GLU A 3 -76.83 -0.55 -31.81
C GLU A 3 -75.81 -0.80 -30.68
N PRO A 4 -74.52 -0.93 -31.01
CA PRO A 4 -73.50 -1.13 -29.99
C PRO A 4 -73.41 0.11 -29.09
N ILE A 5 -73.50 -0.12 -27.78
CA ILE A 5 -73.41 0.94 -26.77
C ILE A 5 -71.96 1.43 -26.72
N LEU A 6 -71.74 2.71 -27.00
CA LEU A 6 -70.41 3.32 -26.92
C LEU A 6 -69.91 3.35 -25.46
N ALA A 7 -68.61 3.11 -25.27
CA ALA A 7 -68.01 3.21 -23.95
C ALA A 7 -68.10 4.64 -23.40
N THR A 8 -68.43 4.78 -22.12
CA THR A 8 -68.49 6.07 -21.44
C THR A 8 -67.07 6.59 -21.13
N ASP A 9 -66.91 7.91 -21.01
CA ASP A 9 -65.63 8.51 -20.63
C ASP A 9 -65.10 7.95 -19.29
N ASP A 10 -65.98 7.61 -18.34
CA ASP A 10 -65.59 7.01 -17.06
C ASP A 10 -65.07 5.58 -17.22
N GLN A 11 -65.67 4.78 -18.11
CA GLN A 11 -65.15 3.45 -18.45
C GLN A 11 -63.75 3.55 -19.09
N LEU A 12 -63.56 4.51 -20.01
CA LEU A 12 -62.27 4.74 -20.66
C LEU A 12 -61.20 5.28 -19.69
N ARG A 13 -61.56 6.15 -18.74
CA ARG A 13 -60.65 6.64 -17.69
C ARG A 13 -60.18 5.52 -16.77
N ARG A 14 -61.09 4.65 -16.33
CA ARG A 14 -60.75 3.49 -15.50
C ARG A 14 -59.81 2.54 -16.24
N LEU A 15 -60.12 2.22 -17.50
CA LEU A 15 -59.27 1.39 -18.34
C LEU A 15 -57.87 2.00 -18.52
N ALA A 16 -57.78 3.31 -18.78
CA ALA A 16 -56.51 4.03 -18.92
C ALA A 16 -55.66 3.95 -17.65
N ALA A 17 -56.28 4.18 -16.48
CA ALA A 17 -55.60 4.12 -15.19
C ALA A 17 -55.09 2.71 -14.88
N GLU A 18 -55.95 1.69 -14.97
CA GLU A 18 -55.58 0.30 -14.70
C GLU A 18 -54.43 -0.19 -15.60
N ARG A 19 -54.40 0.26 -16.85
CA ARG A 19 -53.39 -0.16 -17.84
C ARG A 19 -52.08 0.56 -17.69
N THR A 20 -52.14 1.85 -17.37
CA THR A 20 -50.96 2.62 -16.96
C THR A 20 -50.30 1.98 -15.75
N ASP A 21 -51.10 1.63 -14.75
CA ASP A 21 -50.66 1.02 -13.50
C ASP A 21 -49.99 -0.33 -13.75
N ARG A 22 -50.66 -1.20 -14.51
CA ARG A 22 -50.12 -2.51 -14.91
C ARG A 22 -48.80 -2.36 -15.67
N TRP A 23 -48.72 -1.43 -16.62
CA TRP A 23 -47.50 -1.20 -17.40
C TRP A 23 -46.33 -0.73 -16.53
N ILE A 24 -46.57 0.19 -15.58
CA ILE A 24 -45.55 0.64 -14.62
C ILE A 24 -45.07 -0.55 -13.77
N ASP A 25 -46.00 -1.33 -13.23
CA ASP A 25 -45.68 -2.47 -12.36
C ASP A 25 -44.93 -3.58 -13.10
N GLU A 26 -45.32 -3.88 -14.35
CA GLU A 26 -44.64 -4.84 -15.21
C GLU A 26 -43.24 -4.37 -15.60
N THR A 27 -43.07 -3.08 -15.92
CA THR A 27 -41.78 -2.49 -16.26
C THR A 27 -40.84 -2.48 -15.05
N ASP A 28 -41.33 -2.10 -13.86
CA ASP A 28 -40.58 -2.16 -12.61
C ASP A 28 -40.18 -3.61 -12.28
N ARG A 29 -41.09 -4.58 -12.46
CA ARG A 29 -40.78 -6.01 -12.29
C ARG A 29 -39.71 -6.49 -13.28
N ARG A 30 -39.78 -6.07 -14.55
CA ARG A 30 -38.78 -6.42 -15.57
C ARG A 30 -37.40 -5.86 -15.21
N LEU A 31 -37.32 -4.61 -14.79
CA LEU A 31 -36.07 -3.98 -14.32
C LEU A 31 -35.48 -4.69 -13.09
N ARG A 32 -36.34 -5.23 -12.23
CA ARG A 32 -35.91 -6.01 -11.06
C ARG A 32 -35.53 -7.45 -11.37
N SER A 33 -35.80 -7.96 -12.57
CA SER A 33 -35.61 -9.39 -12.87
C SER A 33 -34.19 -9.91 -12.58
N ALA A 34 -33.15 -9.12 -12.88
CA ALA A 34 -31.76 -9.47 -12.56
C ALA A 34 -31.47 -9.43 -11.04
N TRP A 35 -32.22 -8.62 -10.29
CA TRP A 35 -32.16 -8.54 -8.83
C TRP A 35 -32.93 -9.71 -8.18
N ASP A 36 -34.18 -9.94 -8.60
CA ASP A 36 -35.12 -10.93 -8.05
C ASP A 36 -34.76 -12.38 -8.44
N HIS A 37 -34.06 -12.58 -9.57
CA HIS A 37 -33.69 -13.89 -10.10
C HIS A 37 -32.18 -14.02 -10.35
N PRO A 38 -31.34 -14.05 -9.29
CA PRO A 38 -29.88 -14.16 -9.43
C PRO A 38 -29.41 -15.40 -10.17
N GLN A 39 -30.20 -16.48 -10.21
CA GLN A 39 -29.87 -17.68 -10.97
C GLN A 39 -29.85 -17.43 -12.49
N ALA A 40 -30.64 -16.48 -12.99
CA ALA A 40 -30.61 -16.08 -14.39
C ALA A 40 -29.26 -15.43 -14.79
N LEU A 41 -28.50 -14.93 -13.80
CA LEU A 41 -27.17 -14.34 -14.00
C LEU A 41 -26.05 -15.37 -14.04
N VAL A 42 -26.32 -16.67 -13.86
CA VAL A 42 -25.28 -17.71 -13.89
C VAL A 42 -24.72 -17.91 -15.30
N GLN A 43 -25.59 -18.01 -16.31
CA GLN A 43 -25.17 -18.23 -17.70
C GLN A 43 -24.37 -17.05 -18.27
N PRO A 44 -24.77 -15.78 -18.08
CA PRO A 44 -23.99 -14.65 -18.59
C PRO A 44 -22.57 -14.54 -18.03
N PHE A 45 -22.30 -15.10 -16.85
CA PHE A 45 -20.96 -15.13 -16.25
C PHE A 45 -20.23 -16.47 -16.44
N ALA A 46 -20.66 -17.32 -17.39
CA ALA A 46 -20.05 -18.63 -17.59
C ALA A 46 -18.53 -18.57 -17.87
N ALA A 47 -18.07 -17.54 -18.60
CA ALA A 47 -16.66 -17.29 -18.90
C ALA A 47 -15.80 -16.97 -17.65
N ILE A 48 -16.42 -16.49 -16.58
CA ILE A 48 -15.75 -16.21 -15.31
C ILE A 48 -15.76 -17.49 -14.47
N PRO A 49 -14.65 -17.89 -13.82
CA PRO A 49 -14.65 -19.06 -12.94
C PRO A 49 -15.65 -18.94 -11.81
N GLU A 50 -16.28 -20.05 -11.45
CA GLU A 50 -17.43 -20.10 -10.55
C GLU A 50 -17.22 -19.36 -9.22
N GLN A 51 -16.06 -19.61 -8.59
CA GLN A 51 -15.61 -18.97 -7.35
C GLN A 51 -15.47 -17.43 -7.44
N ARG A 52 -15.38 -16.87 -8.65
CA ARG A 52 -15.26 -15.44 -8.93
C ARG A 52 -16.56 -14.78 -9.38
N ARG A 53 -17.60 -15.57 -9.71
CA ARG A 53 -18.90 -15.06 -10.20
C ARG A 53 -19.73 -14.28 -9.16
N PRO A 54 -19.76 -14.63 -7.86
CA PRO A 54 -20.63 -13.96 -6.89
C PRO A 54 -20.48 -12.43 -6.88
N ARG A 55 -19.26 -11.91 -6.85
CA ARG A 55 -19.05 -10.45 -6.85
C ARG A 55 -19.59 -9.71 -8.08
N TRP A 56 -19.47 -10.30 -9.28
CA TRP A 56 -19.93 -9.66 -10.51
C TRP A 56 -21.46 -9.67 -10.57
N ARG A 57 -22.05 -10.74 -10.04
CA ARG A 57 -23.49 -10.84 -9.80
C ARG A 57 -23.97 -9.77 -8.84
N ASP A 58 -23.28 -9.57 -7.71
CA ASP A 58 -23.64 -8.57 -6.71
C ASP A 58 -23.61 -7.15 -7.31
N LEU A 59 -22.62 -6.84 -8.16
CA LEU A 59 -22.53 -5.56 -8.87
C LEU A 59 -23.66 -5.39 -9.91
N VAL A 60 -24.02 -6.44 -10.66
CA VAL A 60 -25.19 -6.43 -11.56
C VAL A 60 -26.49 -6.23 -10.79
N GLN A 61 -26.66 -6.92 -9.67
CA GLN A 61 -27.83 -6.78 -8.81
C GLN A 61 -27.93 -5.35 -8.28
N GLN A 62 -26.83 -4.76 -7.84
CA GLN A 62 -26.79 -3.37 -7.42
C GLN A 62 -27.19 -2.40 -8.55
N LEU A 63 -26.66 -2.61 -9.77
CA LEU A 63 -26.99 -1.80 -10.93
C LEU A 63 -28.47 -1.92 -11.34
N ALA A 64 -29.01 -3.14 -11.38
CA ALA A 64 -30.42 -3.40 -11.65
C ALA A 64 -31.33 -2.75 -10.60
N ARG A 65 -30.95 -2.82 -9.32
CA ARG A 65 -31.64 -2.15 -8.23
C ARG A 65 -31.65 -0.63 -8.41
N THR A 66 -30.50 -0.01 -8.70
CA THR A 66 -30.42 1.43 -8.95
C THR A 66 -31.29 1.85 -10.13
N GLY A 67 -31.29 1.07 -11.22
CA GLY A 67 -32.15 1.30 -12.38
C GLY A 67 -33.65 1.22 -12.04
N ALA A 68 -34.07 0.17 -11.33
CA ALA A 68 -35.45 -0.01 -10.91
C ALA A 68 -35.92 1.08 -9.93
N GLU A 69 -35.07 1.48 -8.96
CA GLU A 69 -35.36 2.56 -8.03
C GLU A 69 -35.47 3.91 -8.76
N ALA A 70 -34.59 4.20 -9.72
CA ALA A 70 -34.65 5.41 -10.54
C ALA A 70 -35.93 5.46 -11.38
N PHE A 71 -36.30 4.35 -12.02
CA PHE A 71 -37.55 4.22 -12.76
C PHE A 71 -38.76 4.46 -11.86
N ARG A 72 -38.84 3.77 -10.71
CA ARG A 72 -39.96 3.91 -9.77
C ARG A 72 -40.08 5.35 -9.27
N LYS A 73 -38.96 5.99 -8.93
CA LYS A 73 -38.93 7.40 -8.48
C LYS A 73 -39.46 8.35 -9.56
N ALA A 74 -39.18 8.09 -10.84
CA ALA A 74 -39.69 8.88 -11.95
C ALA A 74 -41.17 8.57 -12.28
N ALA A 75 -41.59 7.32 -12.14
CA ALA A 75 -42.92 6.85 -12.51
C ALA A 75 -44.02 7.33 -11.56
N VAL A 76 -43.77 7.33 -10.24
CA VAL A 76 -44.75 7.72 -9.21
C VAL A 76 -45.41 9.08 -9.48
N PRO A 77 -44.68 10.20 -9.69
CA PRO A 77 -45.31 11.51 -9.94
C PRO A 77 -45.97 11.62 -11.31
N ARG A 78 -45.60 10.76 -12.28
CA ARG A 78 -46.11 10.80 -13.66
C ARG A 78 -47.32 9.90 -13.90
N ARG A 79 -47.72 9.12 -12.90
CA ARG A 79 -48.80 8.11 -13.00
C ARG A 79 -50.13 8.70 -13.46
N THR A 80 -50.53 9.83 -12.87
CA THR A 80 -51.77 10.52 -13.22
C THR A 80 -51.70 11.16 -14.61
N GLU A 81 -50.55 11.73 -14.96
CA GLU A 81 -50.28 12.31 -16.28
C GLU A 81 -50.38 11.25 -17.38
N LEU A 82 -49.73 10.10 -17.19
CA LEU A 82 -49.80 8.95 -18.08
C LEU A 82 -51.23 8.47 -18.29
N ALA A 83 -51.99 8.30 -17.21
CA ALA A 83 -53.38 7.86 -17.29
C ALA A 83 -54.25 8.87 -18.04
N ALA A 84 -54.01 10.17 -17.86
CA ALA A 84 -54.73 11.22 -18.59
C ALA A 84 -54.38 11.23 -20.09
N GLN A 85 -53.10 11.07 -20.44
CA GLN A 85 -52.65 10.99 -21.83
C GLN A 85 -53.17 9.71 -22.51
N ALA A 86 -53.16 8.57 -21.81
CA ALA A 86 -53.74 7.32 -22.30
C ALA A 86 -55.26 7.41 -22.49
N PHE A 87 -55.97 8.10 -21.58
CA PHE A 87 -57.39 8.39 -21.74
C PHE A 87 -57.66 9.24 -22.99
N ALA A 88 -56.87 10.28 -23.23
CA ALA A 88 -57.01 11.10 -24.43
C ALA A 88 -56.83 10.29 -25.72
N LEU A 89 -55.86 9.37 -25.74
CA LEU A 89 -55.65 8.43 -26.85
C LEU A 89 -56.83 7.46 -27.04
N LEU A 90 -57.38 6.90 -25.95
CA LEU A 90 -58.57 6.03 -26.01
C LEU A 90 -59.80 6.77 -26.53
N ARG A 91 -59.99 8.03 -26.10
CA ARG A 91 -61.11 8.86 -26.52
C ARG A 91 -61.01 9.24 -28.01
N ALA A 92 -59.81 9.35 -28.54
CA ALA A 92 -59.53 9.67 -29.94
C ALA A 92 -59.42 8.42 -30.85
N ALA A 93 -59.62 7.21 -30.32
CA ALA A 93 -59.49 5.98 -31.09
C ALA A 93 -60.62 5.82 -32.12
N GLU A 94 -60.26 5.39 -33.34
CA GLU A 94 -61.20 5.03 -34.40
C GLU A 94 -60.98 3.56 -34.84
N PRO A 95 -62.04 2.72 -34.86
CA PRO A 95 -63.41 3.01 -34.45
C PRO A 95 -63.54 3.25 -32.94
N ARG A 96 -64.57 4.00 -32.54
CA ARG A 96 -64.82 4.32 -31.14
C ARG A 96 -65.16 3.05 -30.35
N LEU A 97 -64.50 2.86 -29.22
CA LEU A 97 -64.66 1.67 -28.40
C LEU A 97 -66.08 1.56 -27.81
N THR A 98 -66.62 0.35 -27.82
CA THR A 98 -67.90 -0.01 -27.22
C THR A 98 -67.74 -0.46 -25.77
N ASP A 99 -68.83 -0.51 -25.01
CA ASP A 99 -68.85 -1.06 -23.65
C ASP A 99 -68.29 -2.50 -23.61
N ARG A 100 -68.64 -3.29 -24.62
CA ARG A 100 -68.20 -4.66 -24.81
C ARG A 100 -66.71 -4.75 -25.09
N ASP A 101 -66.15 -3.82 -25.87
CA ASP A 101 -64.71 -3.77 -26.13
C ASP A 101 -63.92 -3.48 -24.85
N VAL A 102 -64.42 -2.58 -24.00
CA VAL A 102 -63.78 -2.25 -22.71
C VAL A 102 -63.84 -3.42 -21.73
N MET A 103 -64.97 -4.14 -21.70
CA MET A 103 -65.19 -5.28 -20.79
C MET A 103 -64.47 -6.56 -21.24
N GLN A 104 -64.51 -6.88 -22.53
CA GLN A 104 -64.00 -8.15 -23.07
C GLN A 104 -62.57 -8.04 -23.57
N GLN A 105 -62.13 -6.83 -23.96
CA GLN A 105 -60.78 -6.54 -24.47
C GLN A 105 -60.30 -7.60 -25.47
N PRO A 106 -61.00 -7.73 -26.61
CA PRO A 106 -60.60 -8.67 -27.65
C PRO A 106 -59.15 -8.39 -28.09
N ALA A 107 -58.46 -9.39 -28.64
CA ALA A 107 -57.02 -9.32 -28.90
C ALA A 107 -56.53 -8.01 -29.57
N PRO A 108 -57.20 -7.47 -30.61
CA PRO A 108 -56.79 -6.19 -31.22
C PRO A 108 -56.88 -5.00 -30.26
N VAL A 109 -57.96 -4.91 -29.48
CA VAL A 109 -58.16 -3.85 -28.48
C VAL A 109 -57.15 -4.00 -27.35
N LYS A 110 -56.90 -5.23 -26.89
CA LYS A 110 -55.90 -5.52 -25.87
C LYS A 110 -54.50 -5.06 -26.30
N THR A 111 -54.06 -5.40 -27.50
CA THR A 111 -52.75 -4.97 -28.02
C THR A 111 -52.63 -3.46 -28.12
N MET A 112 -53.68 -2.77 -28.59
CA MET A 112 -53.71 -1.31 -28.62
C MET A 112 -53.58 -0.73 -27.23
N VAL A 113 -54.38 -1.23 -26.28
CA VAL A 113 -54.48 -0.74 -24.90
C VAL A 113 -53.17 -0.96 -24.13
N ASP A 114 -52.54 -2.12 -24.29
CA ASP A 114 -51.27 -2.46 -23.65
C ASP A 114 -50.10 -1.59 -24.15
N GLY A 115 -50.19 -1.13 -25.40
CA GLY A 115 -49.21 -0.20 -25.99
C GLY A 115 -49.44 1.28 -25.68
N LEU A 116 -50.56 1.66 -25.07
CA LEU A 116 -50.92 3.07 -24.86
C LEU A 116 -49.88 3.85 -24.05
N PRO A 117 -49.37 3.35 -22.90
CA PRO A 117 -48.42 4.11 -22.11
C PRO A 117 -47.16 4.49 -22.92
N ALA A 118 -46.63 3.59 -23.75
CA ALA A 118 -45.43 3.88 -24.55
C ALA A 118 -45.67 4.91 -25.69
N ARG A 119 -46.93 5.18 -26.06
CA ARG A 119 -47.30 6.14 -27.11
C ARG A 119 -47.54 7.55 -26.57
N THR A 120 -47.51 7.74 -25.26
CA THR A 120 -47.64 9.05 -24.62
C THR A 120 -46.27 9.70 -24.43
N GLU A 121 -46.23 11.02 -24.27
CA GLU A 121 -44.98 11.74 -24.01
C GLU A 121 -44.38 11.32 -22.66
N ALA A 122 -45.20 11.26 -21.60
CA ALA A 122 -44.73 10.87 -20.28
C ALA A 122 -44.22 9.42 -20.26
N GLY A 123 -44.84 8.53 -21.01
CA GLY A 123 -44.44 7.13 -21.09
C GLY A 123 -43.23 6.91 -22.00
N ALA A 124 -43.04 7.71 -23.05
CA ALA A 124 -41.80 7.70 -23.82
C ALA A 124 -40.58 8.03 -22.93
N VAL A 125 -40.71 9.02 -22.03
CA VAL A 125 -39.64 9.36 -21.06
C VAL A 125 -39.36 8.19 -20.11
N LEU A 126 -40.40 7.55 -19.56
CA LEU A 126 -40.22 6.40 -18.66
C LEU A 126 -39.68 5.17 -19.38
N ALA A 127 -40.12 4.92 -20.61
CA ALA A 127 -39.63 3.84 -21.44
C ALA A 127 -38.14 4.03 -21.79
N ALA A 128 -37.72 5.27 -22.09
CA ALA A 128 -36.31 5.60 -22.31
C ALA A 128 -35.47 5.34 -21.04
N LEU A 129 -35.99 5.68 -19.86
CA LEU A 129 -35.32 5.41 -18.59
C LEU A 129 -35.21 3.90 -18.30
N ALA A 130 -36.28 3.14 -18.53
CA ALA A 130 -36.25 1.68 -18.39
C ALA A 130 -35.27 1.04 -19.37
N ALA A 131 -35.29 1.45 -20.64
CA ALA A 131 -34.34 0.98 -21.65
C ALA A 131 -32.89 1.32 -21.28
N ALA A 132 -32.63 2.51 -20.72
CA ALA A 132 -31.30 2.87 -20.25
C ALA A 132 -30.82 1.99 -19.08
N GLY A 133 -31.70 1.64 -18.14
CA GLY A 133 -31.38 0.73 -17.03
C GLY A 133 -31.09 -0.70 -17.50
N GLU A 134 -31.88 -1.22 -18.43
CA GLU A 134 -31.66 -2.53 -19.07
C GLU A 134 -30.36 -2.56 -19.87
N ALA A 135 -30.12 -1.54 -20.69
CA ALA A 135 -28.91 -1.41 -21.47
C ALA A 135 -27.67 -1.30 -20.56
N ALA A 136 -27.72 -0.52 -19.48
CA ALA A 136 -26.62 -0.43 -18.52
C ALA A 136 -26.30 -1.79 -17.90
N THR A 137 -27.35 -2.54 -17.51
CA THR A 137 -27.21 -3.90 -16.94
C THR A 137 -26.59 -4.87 -17.94
N ALA A 138 -27.10 -4.91 -19.17
CA ALA A 138 -26.58 -5.75 -20.24
C ALA A 138 -25.13 -5.40 -20.60
N GLN A 139 -24.82 -4.12 -20.76
CA GLN A 139 -23.46 -3.65 -21.04
C GLN A 139 -22.48 -4.04 -19.92
N PHE A 140 -22.89 -3.96 -18.65
CA PHE A 140 -22.02 -4.36 -17.55
C PHE A 140 -21.79 -5.88 -17.54
N ILE A 141 -22.82 -6.68 -17.80
CA ILE A 141 -22.71 -8.13 -17.96
C ILE A 141 -21.67 -8.47 -19.05
N GLU A 142 -21.75 -7.81 -20.21
CA GLU A 142 -20.82 -8.02 -21.34
C GLU A 142 -19.37 -7.63 -20.98
N ARG A 143 -19.19 -6.60 -20.15
CA ARG A 143 -17.87 -6.10 -19.74
C ARG A 143 -17.23 -6.89 -18.60
N ALA A 144 -18.03 -7.59 -17.79
CA ALA A 144 -17.56 -8.25 -16.58
C ALA A 144 -16.40 -9.24 -16.79
N PRO A 145 -16.38 -10.09 -17.85
CA PRO A 145 -15.24 -11.01 -18.07
C PRO A 145 -13.94 -10.25 -18.27
N VAL A 146 -13.98 -9.17 -19.04
CA VAL A 146 -12.84 -8.33 -19.36
C VAL A 146 -12.30 -7.60 -18.11
N LEU A 147 -13.20 -7.12 -17.25
CA LEU A 147 -12.83 -6.54 -15.96
C LEU A 147 -12.28 -7.61 -14.98
N ASP A 148 -12.79 -8.84 -15.03
CA ASP A 148 -12.28 -9.95 -14.20
C ASP A 148 -10.88 -10.40 -14.62
N ASP A 149 -10.60 -10.42 -15.92
CA ASP A 149 -9.27 -10.70 -16.46
C ASP A 149 -8.25 -9.63 -16.06
N LEU A 150 -8.61 -8.34 -16.19
CA LEU A 150 -7.78 -7.24 -15.72
C LEU A 150 -7.46 -7.38 -14.23
N ARG A 151 -8.49 -7.65 -13.41
CA ARG A 151 -8.34 -7.79 -11.96
C ARG A 151 -7.44 -8.99 -11.62
N ALA A 152 -7.60 -10.11 -12.32
CA ALA A 152 -6.76 -11.28 -12.14
C ALA A 152 -5.29 -10.98 -12.50
N ALA A 153 -5.04 -10.34 -13.64
CA ALA A 153 -3.70 -9.93 -14.06
C ALA A 153 -3.06 -9.00 -13.02
N LYS A 154 -3.80 -7.98 -12.56
CA LYS A 154 -3.33 -7.03 -11.54
C LYS A 154 -3.08 -7.68 -10.17
N THR A 155 -3.87 -8.68 -9.81
CA THR A 155 -3.66 -9.48 -8.59
C THR A 155 -2.34 -10.26 -8.69
N VAL A 156 -2.05 -10.87 -9.84
CA VAL A 156 -0.78 -11.58 -10.08
C VAL A 156 0.41 -10.62 -10.06
N GLU A 157 0.32 -9.49 -10.77
CA GLU A 157 1.35 -8.45 -10.77
C GLU A 157 1.68 -7.96 -9.34
N LEU A 158 0.65 -7.67 -8.55
CA LEU A 158 0.81 -7.25 -7.16
C LEU A 158 1.40 -8.36 -6.28
N GLY A 159 1.03 -9.61 -6.53
CA GLY A 159 1.61 -10.78 -5.86
C GLY A 159 3.11 -10.88 -6.10
N VAL A 160 3.55 -10.74 -7.36
CA VAL A 160 4.98 -10.74 -7.72
C VAL A 160 5.71 -9.58 -7.04
N ALA A 161 5.15 -8.37 -7.07
CA ALA A 161 5.75 -7.20 -6.42
C ALA A 161 5.87 -7.38 -4.89
N ARG A 162 4.82 -7.92 -4.25
CA ARG A 162 4.83 -8.26 -2.82
C ARG A 162 5.93 -9.26 -2.47
N ASP A 163 6.05 -10.33 -3.25
CA ASP A 163 7.01 -11.39 -2.99
C ASP A 163 8.45 -10.89 -3.24
N ALA A 164 8.66 -10.02 -4.24
CA ALA A 164 9.93 -9.33 -4.46
C ALA A 164 10.31 -8.41 -3.28
N LEU A 165 9.38 -7.60 -2.78
CA LEU A 165 9.62 -6.75 -1.60
C LEU A 165 9.97 -7.58 -0.36
N ARG A 166 9.26 -8.69 -0.14
CA ARG A 166 9.59 -9.64 0.96
C ARG A 166 10.98 -10.25 0.81
N ALA A 167 11.38 -10.60 -0.41
CA ALA A 167 12.72 -11.11 -0.69
C ALA A 167 13.80 -10.05 -0.40
N HIS A 168 13.54 -8.77 -0.68
CA HIS A 168 14.44 -7.67 -0.31
C HIS A 168 14.45 -7.36 1.19
N LEU A 169 13.32 -7.54 1.88
CA LEU A 169 13.21 -7.37 3.33
C LEU A 169 13.96 -8.46 4.11
N ALA A 170 13.97 -9.71 3.63
CA ALA A 170 14.54 -10.83 4.38
C ALA A 170 16.02 -10.63 4.81
N PRO A 171 16.96 -10.20 3.93
CA PRO A 171 18.34 -9.90 4.35
C PRO A 171 18.43 -8.74 5.34
N PHE A 172 17.58 -7.72 5.19
CA PHE A 172 17.53 -6.59 6.10
C PHE A 172 17.04 -7.04 7.49
N ASP A 173 15.94 -7.79 7.55
CA ASP A 173 15.39 -8.34 8.79
C ASP A 173 16.41 -9.26 9.49
N GLN A 174 17.15 -10.08 8.73
CA GLN A 174 18.20 -10.93 9.25
C GLN A 174 19.36 -10.12 9.85
N ALA A 175 19.81 -9.07 9.15
CA ALA A 175 20.89 -8.20 9.61
C ALA A 175 20.46 -7.41 10.87
N GLU A 176 19.24 -6.89 10.91
CA GLU A 176 18.69 -6.19 12.07
C GLU A 176 18.55 -7.11 13.28
N ALA A 177 18.04 -8.33 13.09
CA ALA A 177 17.95 -9.33 14.16
C ALA A 177 19.35 -9.72 14.70
N HIS A 178 20.33 -9.89 13.81
CA HIS A 178 21.70 -10.23 14.21
C HIS A 178 22.35 -9.09 15.01
N LEU A 179 22.23 -7.83 14.55
CA LEU A 179 22.76 -6.68 15.28
C LEU A 179 22.10 -6.52 16.65
N THR A 180 20.79 -6.76 16.74
CA THR A 180 20.05 -6.69 18.02
C THR A 180 20.48 -7.79 18.99
N GLY A 181 20.77 -9.00 18.49
CA GLY A 181 21.17 -10.15 19.30
C GLY A 181 22.64 -10.19 19.74
N THR A 182 23.43 -9.18 19.36
CA THR A 182 24.88 -9.13 19.65
C THR A 182 25.25 -7.87 20.43
N HIS A 183 26.52 -7.76 20.87
CA HIS A 183 27.05 -6.53 21.47
C HIS A 183 27.04 -5.33 20.49
N ALA A 184 26.72 -5.56 19.21
CA ALA A 184 26.51 -4.54 18.19
C ALA A 184 25.18 -3.78 18.33
N ALA A 185 24.27 -4.19 19.22
CA ALA A 185 22.98 -3.52 19.42
C ALA A 185 23.12 -2.02 19.75
N LYS A 186 24.23 -1.62 20.39
CA LYS A 186 24.58 -0.22 20.66
C LYS A 186 24.82 0.64 19.40
N LEU A 187 24.95 0.01 18.23
CA LEU A 187 25.16 0.67 16.94
C LEU A 187 23.84 0.97 16.20
N LEU A 188 22.71 0.39 16.65
CA LEU A 188 21.39 0.62 16.05
C LEU A 188 20.95 2.11 16.02
N PRO A 189 21.22 2.94 17.05
CA PRO A 189 20.91 4.38 17.00
C PRO A 189 21.62 5.13 15.86
N LEU A 190 22.66 4.54 15.27
CA LEU A 190 23.43 5.18 14.22
C LEU A 190 23.01 4.71 12.82
N LEU A 191 22.05 3.78 12.77
CA LEU A 191 21.35 3.28 11.60
C LEU A 191 19.86 3.68 11.64
N GLU A 192 19.51 4.78 12.32
CA GLU A 192 18.12 5.23 12.49
C GLU A 192 17.40 5.43 11.16
N ASN A 193 18.09 6.00 10.16
CA ASN A 193 17.52 6.23 8.83
C ASN A 193 17.24 4.90 8.10
N GLU A 194 18.15 3.94 8.21
CA GLU A 194 17.99 2.61 7.63
C GLU A 194 16.93 1.80 8.37
N THR A 195 16.86 1.89 9.70
CA THR A 195 15.80 1.31 10.52
C THR A 195 14.44 1.85 10.08
N ALA A 196 14.33 3.17 9.89
CA ALA A 196 13.12 3.81 9.38
C ALA A 196 12.76 3.33 7.97
N ALA A 197 13.75 3.11 7.09
CA ALA A 197 13.53 2.54 5.76
C ALA A 197 12.99 1.10 5.83
N GLY A 198 13.51 0.28 6.75
CA GLY A 198 13.00 -1.07 7.03
C GLY A 198 11.54 -1.06 7.53
N VAL A 199 11.22 -0.20 8.49
CA VAL A 199 9.84 -0.01 8.99
C VAL A 199 8.90 0.42 7.86
N ALA A 200 9.32 1.41 7.06
CA ALA A 200 8.53 1.88 5.92
C ALA A 200 8.32 0.77 4.87
N ALA A 201 9.34 -0.04 4.58
CA ALA A 201 9.24 -1.15 3.64
C ALA A 201 8.32 -2.27 4.15
N ARG A 202 8.33 -2.60 5.44
CA ARG A 202 7.38 -3.56 6.04
C ARG A 202 5.94 -3.06 5.96
N ALA A 203 5.72 -1.77 6.20
CA ALA A 203 4.41 -1.14 6.06
C ALA A 203 3.92 -1.07 4.59
N ALA A 204 4.86 -1.03 3.64
CA ALA A 204 4.56 -1.02 2.20
C ALA A 204 4.24 -2.39 1.61
N VAL A 205 4.39 -3.49 2.37
CA VAL A 205 4.00 -4.84 1.90
C VAL A 205 2.48 -4.86 1.64
N PRO A 206 2.04 -5.02 0.39
CA PRO A 206 0.64 -4.81 0.05
C PRO A 206 -0.24 -5.96 0.55
N ASP A 207 -1.36 -5.60 1.17
CA ASP A 207 -2.46 -6.51 1.45
C ASP A 207 -3.34 -6.66 0.19
N VAL A 208 -3.15 -7.78 -0.50
CA VAL A 208 -3.88 -8.11 -1.74
C VAL A 208 -5.39 -8.11 -1.53
N VAL A 209 -5.88 -8.54 -0.35
CA VAL A 209 -7.32 -8.57 -0.05
C VAL A 209 -7.85 -7.15 0.11
N ARG A 210 -7.10 -6.27 0.78
CA ARG A 210 -7.48 -4.86 0.93
C ARG A 210 -7.53 -4.15 -0.42
N VAL A 211 -6.50 -4.33 -1.24
CA VAL A 211 -6.42 -3.73 -2.58
C VAL A 211 -7.55 -4.20 -3.49
N ASP A 212 -7.88 -5.50 -3.47
CA ASP A 212 -8.99 -6.05 -4.26
C ASP A 212 -10.34 -5.45 -3.84
N ARG A 213 -10.57 -5.24 -2.54
CA ARG A 213 -11.78 -4.55 -2.03
C ARG A 213 -11.85 -3.09 -2.44
N GLU A 214 -10.72 -2.39 -2.43
CA GLU A 214 -10.63 -1.00 -2.91
C GLU A 214 -10.93 -0.91 -4.41
N ALA A 215 -10.43 -1.87 -5.20
CA ALA A 215 -10.71 -1.97 -6.63
C ALA A 215 -12.20 -2.23 -6.90
N GLU A 216 -12.80 -3.16 -6.16
CA GLU A 216 -14.24 -3.43 -6.25
C GLU A 216 -15.08 -2.21 -5.91
N ARG A 217 -14.69 -1.46 -4.87
CA ARG A 217 -15.33 -0.17 -4.53
C ARG A 217 -15.22 0.82 -5.69
N GLY A 218 -14.05 0.94 -6.32
CA GLY A 218 -13.87 1.78 -7.50
C GLY A 218 -14.77 1.38 -8.67
N VAL A 219 -14.94 0.08 -8.93
CA VAL A 219 -15.87 -0.41 -9.96
C VAL A 219 -17.31 -0.08 -9.58
N ARG A 220 -17.69 -0.27 -8.30
CA ARG A 220 -19.02 0.08 -7.79
C ARG A 220 -19.34 1.56 -7.99
N ASP A 221 -18.40 2.45 -7.69
CA ASP A 221 -18.59 3.91 -7.81
C ASP A 221 -18.64 4.37 -9.27
N THR A 222 -18.19 3.52 -10.20
CA THR A 222 -18.20 3.76 -11.65
C THR A 222 -19.22 2.90 -12.41
N LEU A 223 -20.20 2.32 -11.69
CA LEU A 223 -21.33 1.65 -12.33
C LEU A 223 -22.11 2.64 -13.22
N GLY A 224 -22.40 2.23 -14.46
CA GLY A 224 -23.04 3.09 -15.46
C GLY A 224 -22.11 4.09 -16.18
N LYS A 225 -20.80 4.06 -15.89
CA LYS A 225 -19.78 4.83 -16.62
C LYS A 225 -19.22 4.06 -17.82
N SER A 226 -18.32 4.70 -18.58
CA SER A 226 -17.64 4.05 -19.70
C SER A 226 -16.75 2.89 -19.24
N LEU A 227 -16.49 1.93 -20.12
CA LEU A 227 -15.57 0.83 -19.85
C LEU A 227 -14.17 1.37 -19.45
N GLY A 228 -13.70 2.43 -20.11
CA GLY A 228 -12.40 3.06 -19.80
C GLY A 228 -12.35 3.70 -18.41
N GLU A 229 -13.46 4.20 -17.86
CA GLU A 229 -13.54 4.68 -16.48
C GLU A 229 -13.52 3.52 -15.48
N GLN A 230 -14.28 2.45 -15.75
CA GLN A 230 -14.30 1.24 -14.92
C GLN A 230 -12.93 0.54 -14.87
N TYR A 231 -12.25 0.47 -16.02
CA TYR A 231 -10.88 -0.04 -16.13
C TYR A 231 -9.90 0.74 -15.24
N ARG A 232 -9.94 2.08 -15.34
CA ARG A 232 -9.06 2.94 -14.56
C ARG A 232 -9.36 2.82 -13.07
N ALA A 233 -10.63 2.79 -12.69
CA ALA A 233 -11.04 2.65 -11.29
C ALA A 233 -10.62 1.30 -10.71
N LEU A 234 -10.74 0.21 -11.48
CA LEU A 234 -10.30 -1.12 -11.08
C LEU A 234 -8.78 -1.19 -10.90
N ALA A 235 -8.02 -0.64 -11.84
CA ALA A 235 -6.55 -0.74 -11.84
C ALA A 235 -5.86 0.24 -10.89
N ALA A 236 -6.49 1.37 -10.56
CA ALA A 236 -5.89 2.43 -9.73
C ALA A 236 -5.28 1.96 -8.40
N PRO A 237 -6.00 1.21 -7.53
CA PRO A 237 -5.44 0.79 -6.24
C PRO A 237 -4.29 -0.22 -6.40
N PHE A 238 -4.32 -1.09 -7.41
CA PHE A 238 -3.20 -1.98 -7.73
C PHE A 238 -1.96 -1.21 -8.20
N ASN A 239 -2.15 -0.24 -9.09
CA ASN A 239 -1.06 0.59 -9.59
C ASN A 239 -0.45 1.45 -8.46
N ALA A 240 -1.27 1.99 -7.56
CA ALA A 240 -0.81 2.73 -6.38
C ALA A 240 -0.03 1.83 -5.41
N ALA A 241 -0.52 0.62 -5.14
CA ALA A 241 0.19 -0.35 -4.29
C ALA A 241 1.53 -0.77 -4.91
N ASN A 242 1.56 -1.06 -6.22
CA ASN A 242 2.81 -1.38 -6.92
C ASN A 242 3.80 -0.21 -6.90
N ALA A 243 3.34 1.03 -7.08
CA ALA A 243 4.20 2.21 -6.96
C ALA A 243 4.82 2.33 -5.56
N GLY A 244 4.02 2.12 -4.51
CA GLY A 244 4.51 2.10 -3.13
C GLY A 244 5.54 1.00 -2.87
N VAL A 245 5.36 -0.18 -3.47
CA VAL A 245 6.35 -1.27 -3.41
C VAL A 245 7.66 -0.85 -4.07
N GLN A 246 7.63 -0.26 -5.27
CA GLN A 246 8.84 0.19 -5.98
C GLN A 246 9.58 1.28 -5.20
N GLU A 247 8.85 2.24 -4.61
CA GLU A 247 9.42 3.29 -3.76
C GLU A 247 10.08 2.70 -2.51
N ALA A 248 9.44 1.72 -1.86
CA ALA A 248 9.98 1.02 -0.71
C ALA A 248 11.24 0.22 -1.06
N MET A 249 11.23 -0.52 -2.16
CA MET A 249 12.40 -1.26 -2.64
C MET A 249 13.59 -0.33 -2.93
N ALA A 250 13.33 0.82 -3.57
CA ALA A 250 14.37 1.81 -3.88
C ALA A 250 15.02 2.39 -2.62
N ARG A 251 14.27 2.57 -1.52
CA ARG A 251 14.79 3.01 -0.22
C ARG A 251 15.48 1.89 0.55
N LEU A 252 15.00 0.66 0.43
CA LEU A 252 15.50 -0.48 1.18
C LEU A 252 16.86 -0.97 0.65
N ALA A 253 17.11 -0.88 -0.65
CA ALA A 253 18.37 -1.30 -1.26
C ALA A 253 19.62 -0.63 -0.64
N PRO A 254 19.72 0.71 -0.55
CA PRO A 254 20.86 1.35 0.12
C PRO A 254 20.88 1.07 1.63
N ALA A 255 19.72 0.98 2.28
CA ALA A 255 19.64 0.68 3.71
C ALA A 255 20.19 -0.73 4.05
N SER A 256 19.87 -1.72 3.21
CA SER A 256 20.40 -3.08 3.34
C SER A 256 21.91 -3.13 3.12
N ALA A 257 22.44 -2.35 2.18
CA ALA A 257 23.88 -2.24 1.97
C ALA A 257 24.59 -1.60 3.18
N SER A 258 24.04 -0.54 3.76
CA SER A 258 24.55 0.07 5.00
C SER A 258 24.53 -0.91 6.19
N TYR A 259 23.42 -1.62 6.39
CA TYR A 259 23.30 -2.66 7.44
C TYR A 259 24.31 -3.79 7.24
N GLY A 260 24.43 -4.30 6.01
CA GLY A 260 25.39 -5.34 5.66
C GLY A 260 26.84 -4.89 5.83
N ALA A 261 27.17 -3.65 5.46
CA ALA A 261 28.50 -3.07 5.65
C ALA A 261 28.84 -2.87 7.13
N MET A 262 27.87 -2.39 7.93
CA MET A 262 28.05 -2.25 9.38
C MET A 262 28.23 -3.62 10.05
N LEU A 263 27.43 -4.60 9.66
CA LEU A 263 27.56 -5.97 10.15
C LEU A 263 28.90 -6.57 9.73
N ALA A 264 29.31 -6.47 8.47
CA ALA A 264 30.61 -6.96 8.02
C ALA A 264 31.80 -6.22 8.68
N ALA A 265 31.66 -4.92 8.97
CA ALA A 265 32.65 -4.16 9.73
C ALA A 265 32.72 -4.64 11.20
N TYR A 266 31.57 -4.93 11.80
CA TYR A 266 31.49 -5.57 13.11
C TYR A 266 32.09 -6.98 13.06
N GLU A 267 31.58 -7.91 12.26
CA GLU A 267 32.07 -9.30 12.19
C GLU A 267 33.55 -9.40 11.77
N GLY A 268 33.98 -8.62 10.78
CA GLY A 268 35.33 -8.61 10.25
C GLY A 268 36.37 -8.00 11.19
N ARG A 269 35.97 -7.05 12.06
CA ARG A 269 36.85 -6.46 13.09
C ARG A 269 36.62 -7.06 14.49
N TRP A 270 35.50 -7.74 14.73
CA TRP A 270 35.06 -8.17 16.08
C TRP A 270 34.93 -9.68 16.29
N ILE A 271 34.59 -10.50 15.29
CA ILE A 271 34.38 -11.96 15.47
C ILE A 271 35.68 -12.76 15.21
N ARG A 272 36.73 -12.14 14.66
CA ARG A 272 38.10 -12.71 14.76
C ARG A 272 38.67 -12.42 16.16
N PRO A 273 39.32 -13.41 16.79
CA PRO A 273 39.34 -13.62 18.24
C PRO A 273 40.22 -12.64 19.01
N ARG A 274 39.76 -11.40 19.21
CA ARG A 274 40.49 -10.38 20.00
C ARG A 274 39.60 -9.56 20.94
N TRP A 275 38.46 -10.10 21.37
CA TRP A 275 37.56 -9.40 22.30
C TRP A 275 37.89 -9.77 23.74
N GLY A 276 38.45 -8.77 24.44
CA GLY A 276 39.16 -8.88 25.72
C GLY A 276 40.62 -8.42 25.65
N ASP A 277 41.14 -8.09 24.45
CA ASP A 277 42.53 -7.69 24.25
C ASP A 277 42.64 -6.17 24.01
N PRO A 278 43.01 -5.36 25.02
CA PRO A 278 43.12 -3.90 24.89
C PRO A 278 44.19 -3.48 23.87
N PHE A 279 45.05 -4.41 23.47
CA PHE A 279 46.06 -4.23 22.44
C PHE A 279 45.45 -4.00 21.04
N ALA A 280 44.29 -4.58 20.74
CA ALA A 280 43.62 -4.38 19.45
C ALA A 280 43.09 -2.95 19.29
N ALA A 281 42.60 -2.34 20.38
CA ALA A 281 42.21 -0.93 20.40
C ALA A 281 43.44 -0.01 20.26
N PHE A 282 44.56 -0.41 20.85
CA PHE A 282 45.85 0.28 20.75
C PHE A 282 46.41 0.27 19.31
N GLU A 283 46.41 -0.88 18.62
CA GLU A 283 46.84 -1.02 17.21
C GLU A 283 45.99 -0.14 16.28
N VAL A 284 44.68 -0.08 16.48
CA VAL A 284 43.76 0.73 15.68
C VAL A 284 44.06 2.22 15.84
N LEU A 285 44.18 2.71 17.08
CA LEU A 285 44.48 4.13 17.33
C LEU A 285 45.89 4.53 16.89
N PHE A 286 46.88 3.65 17.07
CA PHE A 286 48.24 3.85 16.56
C PHE A 286 48.28 3.93 15.03
N GLY A 287 47.62 2.99 14.34
CA GLY A 287 47.66 2.92 12.87
C GLY A 287 47.09 4.17 12.19
N PHE A 288 46.15 4.86 12.83
CA PHE A 288 45.53 6.07 12.28
C PHE A 288 46.22 7.37 12.70
N TYR A 289 46.60 7.50 13.97
CA TYR A 289 47.03 8.78 14.53
C TYR A 289 48.48 8.78 15.05
N GLY A 290 49.12 7.62 15.05
CA GLY A 290 50.47 7.43 15.55
C GLY A 290 50.60 7.56 17.08
N LEU A 291 51.84 7.48 17.54
CA LEU A 291 52.21 7.51 18.96
C LEU A 291 51.75 8.76 19.74
N PRO A 292 51.74 9.98 19.18
CA PRO A 292 51.36 11.18 19.93
C PRO A 292 49.91 11.16 20.43
N MET A 293 48.99 10.57 19.66
CA MET A 293 47.59 10.46 20.07
C MET A 293 47.42 9.44 21.20
N LEU A 294 48.05 8.28 21.11
CA LEU A 294 47.97 7.27 22.17
C LEU A 294 48.45 7.81 23.51
N ARG A 295 49.56 8.55 23.52
CA ARG A 295 50.06 9.23 24.73
C ARG A 295 49.05 10.24 25.29
N ALA A 296 48.32 10.95 24.42
CA ALA A 296 47.31 11.91 24.84
C ALA A 296 46.09 11.23 25.48
N ILE A 297 45.63 10.11 24.94
CA ILE A 297 44.50 9.33 25.49
C ILE A 297 44.88 8.68 26.83
N LEU A 298 46.08 8.10 26.91
CA LEU A 298 46.58 7.44 28.12
C LEU A 298 46.89 8.42 29.27
N ALA A 299 47.02 9.72 28.96
CA ALA A 299 47.15 10.78 29.95
C ALA A 299 45.81 11.26 30.52
N ILE A 300 44.68 10.75 30.03
CA ILE A 300 43.35 11.06 30.56
C ILE A 300 43.14 10.24 31.84
N PRO A 301 42.80 10.89 32.98
CA PRO A 301 42.46 10.16 34.20
C PRO A 301 41.34 9.15 33.98
N ARG A 302 41.44 7.96 34.57
CA ARG A 302 40.51 6.84 34.35
C ARG A 302 39.06 7.18 34.71
N ASP A 303 38.86 7.99 35.73
CA ASP A 303 37.56 8.52 36.16
C ASP A 303 36.96 9.53 35.17
N GLU A 304 37.79 10.11 34.30
CA GLU A 304 37.38 11.01 33.22
C GLU A 304 37.25 10.30 31.85
N ALA A 305 37.82 9.09 31.70
CA ALA A 305 37.75 8.27 30.49
C ALA A 305 36.31 7.98 30.01
N ILE A 306 35.36 7.89 30.93
CA ILE A 306 33.94 7.65 30.64
C ILE A 306 33.32 8.84 29.87
N ARG A 307 33.92 10.02 30.00
CA ARG A 307 33.48 11.28 29.37
C ARG A 307 34.17 11.55 28.05
N ILE A 308 34.95 10.61 27.53
CA ILE A 308 35.62 10.72 26.23
C ILE A 308 34.66 11.16 25.12
N PRO A 309 33.44 10.61 24.97
CA PRO A 309 32.51 11.12 23.97
C PRO A 309 32.16 12.61 24.13
N GLU A 310 32.10 13.13 25.36
CA GLU A 310 31.88 14.56 25.65
C GLU A 310 33.14 15.39 25.41
N ILE A 311 34.32 14.88 25.78
CA ILE A 311 35.63 15.52 25.54
C ILE A 311 35.95 15.60 24.04
N LEU A 312 35.41 14.67 23.25
CA LEU A 312 35.53 14.59 21.80
C LEU A 312 34.45 15.43 21.07
N ASP A 313 33.49 16.04 21.78
CA ASP A 313 32.49 16.94 21.21
C ASP A 313 33.14 18.30 20.83
N PRO A 314 32.97 18.81 19.59
CA PRO A 314 33.49 20.11 19.17
C PRO A 314 33.04 21.31 20.01
N THR A 315 31.95 21.17 20.78
CA THR A 315 31.41 22.20 21.66
C THR A 315 32.05 22.21 23.05
N TYR A 316 32.75 21.15 23.44
CA TYR A 316 33.47 21.06 24.73
C TYR A 316 34.59 22.10 24.84
N ASP A 317 35.25 22.41 23.71
CA ASP A 317 36.28 23.45 23.55
C ASP A 317 35.81 24.84 24.05
N ARG A 318 34.49 25.10 24.07
CA ARG A 318 33.92 26.39 24.50
C ARG A 318 33.71 26.49 26.01
N LEU A 319 33.68 25.37 26.74
CA LEU A 319 33.32 25.32 28.15
C LEU A 319 34.54 25.33 29.08
N ARG A 320 35.74 24.95 28.60
CA ARG A 320 37.00 24.94 29.38
C ARG A 320 38.23 25.26 28.52
N PRO A 321 38.50 26.55 28.23
CA PRO A 321 39.54 26.97 27.28
C PRO A 321 40.99 26.83 27.79
N ASP A 322 41.20 26.62 29.09
CA ASP A 322 42.54 26.65 29.71
C ASP A 322 43.24 25.28 29.79
N ASP A 323 42.62 24.19 29.30
CA ASP A 323 43.21 22.85 29.40
C ASP A 323 43.99 22.46 28.14
N ALA A 324 45.32 22.61 28.20
CA ALA A 324 46.25 22.32 27.10
C ALA A 324 46.18 20.86 26.58
N ARG A 325 45.61 19.94 27.38
CA ARG A 325 45.40 18.53 27.02
C ARG A 325 44.29 18.36 25.97
N ILE A 326 43.28 19.23 25.99
CA ILE A 326 42.10 19.20 25.10
C ILE A 326 42.45 19.66 23.68
N SER A 327 43.35 20.65 23.54
CA SER A 327 43.78 21.18 22.23
C SER A 327 44.42 20.12 21.32
N THR A 328 44.99 19.06 21.89
CA THR A 328 45.66 18.01 21.10
C THR A 328 44.66 16.99 20.60
N VAL A 329 43.77 16.50 21.47
CA VAL A 329 42.74 15.50 21.13
C VAL A 329 41.70 16.08 20.13
N SER A 330 41.23 17.32 20.35
CA SER A 330 40.29 18.03 19.44
C SER A 330 40.86 18.23 18.02
N LYS A 331 42.19 18.38 17.86
CA LYS A 331 42.84 18.53 16.54
C LYS A 331 42.82 17.24 15.72
N PHE A 332 42.92 16.09 16.36
CA PHE A 332 42.95 14.79 15.68
C PHE A 332 41.55 14.29 15.30
N CYS A 333 40.52 14.59 16.09
CA CYS A 333 39.12 14.29 15.76
C CYS A 333 38.63 15.02 14.50
N ARG A 334 39.33 16.07 14.04
CA ARG A 334 39.01 16.76 12.78
C ARG A 334 39.55 16.02 11.54
N ILE A 335 40.33 14.96 11.73
CA ILE A 335 41.00 14.18 10.68
C ILE A 335 40.48 12.73 10.75
N PHE A 336 39.20 12.53 10.49
CA PHE A 336 38.66 11.18 10.34
C PHE A 336 39.26 10.53 9.07
N PRO A 337 39.88 9.34 9.17
CA PRO A 337 40.30 8.60 8.00
C PRO A 337 39.08 8.30 7.12
N GLN A 338 39.15 8.65 5.83
CA GLN A 338 38.05 8.34 4.91
C GLN A 338 37.73 6.83 4.94
N GLY A 339 36.46 6.49 5.11
CA GLY A 339 35.99 5.09 5.14
C GLY A 339 36.01 4.40 6.50
N THR A 340 36.37 5.09 7.60
CA THR A 340 36.23 4.56 8.96
C THR A 340 35.13 5.29 9.71
N GLY A 341 34.14 4.54 10.23
CA GLY A 341 33.03 5.13 10.99
C GLY A 341 33.51 5.74 12.30
N GLU A 342 33.05 6.95 12.59
CA GLU A 342 33.33 7.74 13.82
C GLU A 342 33.15 6.92 15.11
N GLN A 343 32.20 5.99 15.12
CA GLN A 343 31.87 5.13 16.25
C GLN A 343 32.96 4.10 16.58
N VAL A 344 33.69 3.63 15.57
CA VAL A 344 34.79 2.68 15.76
C VAL A 344 35.93 3.34 16.51
N LEU A 345 36.16 4.62 16.21
CA LEU A 345 37.15 5.42 16.90
C LEU A 345 36.69 5.72 18.33
N LEU A 346 35.44 6.16 18.52
CA LEU A 346 34.88 6.41 19.86
C LEU A 346 34.96 5.20 20.79
N TRP A 347 34.69 4.00 20.27
CA TRP A 347 34.90 2.76 21.01
C TRP A 347 36.39 2.55 21.37
N ALA A 348 37.30 2.64 20.40
CA ALA A 348 38.73 2.41 20.65
C ALA A 348 39.33 3.42 21.65
N PHE A 349 38.89 4.68 21.59
CA PHE A 349 39.25 5.71 22.59
C PHE A 349 38.80 5.31 23.99
N THR A 350 37.56 4.84 24.11
CA THR A 350 36.98 4.42 25.40
C THR A 350 37.74 3.22 25.98
N GLU A 351 38.06 2.21 25.16
CA GLU A 351 38.80 1.03 25.63
C GLU A 351 40.21 1.37 26.09
N VAL A 352 40.97 2.16 25.31
CA VAL A 352 42.35 2.51 25.66
C VAL A 352 42.43 3.31 26.95
N ALA A 353 41.48 4.21 27.19
CA ALA A 353 41.44 5.01 28.40
C ALA A 353 41.04 4.22 29.67
N THR A 354 40.58 2.97 29.52
CA THR A 354 40.29 2.07 30.65
C THR A 354 41.46 1.15 31.02
N ILE A 355 42.56 1.15 30.24
CA ILE A 355 43.78 0.37 30.49
C ILE A 355 44.50 0.90 31.73
N THR A 356 45.01 0.00 32.58
CA THR A 356 45.77 0.32 33.78
C THR A 356 47.14 0.94 33.45
N GLU A 357 47.55 1.99 34.18
CA GLU A 357 48.81 2.74 33.98
C GLU A 357 50.08 1.88 33.73
N PRO A 358 50.29 0.73 34.42
CA PRO A 358 51.45 -0.13 34.17
C PRO A 358 51.45 -0.77 32.78
N ASP A 359 50.29 -1.19 32.28
CA ASP A 359 50.15 -1.89 30.99
C ASP A 359 50.19 -0.91 29.82
N ALA A 360 49.60 0.27 30.00
CA ALA A 360 49.67 1.38 29.07
C ALA A 360 51.11 1.84 28.81
N THR A 361 51.90 2.03 29.88
CA THR A 361 53.31 2.45 29.80
C THR A 361 54.15 1.37 29.13
N HIS A 362 53.93 0.10 29.50
CA HIS A 362 54.62 -1.04 28.89
C HIS A 362 54.43 -1.11 27.36
N TRP A 363 53.21 -0.85 26.88
CA TRP A 363 52.91 -0.88 25.45
C TRP A 363 53.48 0.32 24.69
N VAL A 364 53.40 1.52 25.26
CA VAL A 364 54.02 2.72 24.68
C VAL A 364 55.55 2.55 24.56
N ASP A 365 56.20 2.05 25.61
CA ASP A 365 57.65 1.82 25.63
C ASP A 365 58.08 0.75 24.63
N ALA A 366 57.30 -0.33 24.51
CA ALA A 366 57.56 -1.41 23.55
C ALA A 366 57.50 -0.91 22.10
N VAL A 367 56.57 0.00 21.80
CA VAL A 367 56.37 0.58 20.47
C VAL A 367 57.46 1.59 20.14
N GLU A 368 57.87 2.41 21.11
CA GLU A 368 59.00 3.31 20.97
C GLU A 368 60.32 2.57 20.76
N ALA A 369 60.53 1.47 21.48
CA ALA A 369 61.69 0.62 21.28
C ALA A 369 61.70 -0.01 19.87
N GLN A 370 60.54 -0.35 19.33
CA GLN A 370 60.41 -0.91 17.98
C GLN A 370 60.63 0.14 16.88
N LEU A 371 60.04 1.33 17.00
CA LEU A 371 60.23 2.44 16.06
C LEU A 371 61.68 2.93 16.01
N LYS A 372 62.43 2.81 17.11
CA LYS A 372 63.89 3.08 17.15
C LYS A 372 64.72 2.02 16.40
N LYS A 373 64.24 0.77 16.32
CA LYS A 373 64.91 -0.32 15.62
C LYS A 373 64.60 -0.34 14.12
N ASP A 374 63.40 0.08 13.72
CA ASP A 374 62.97 0.10 12.33
C ASP A 374 62.05 1.32 12.03
N PRO A 375 62.62 2.43 11.54
CA PRO A 375 61.88 3.68 11.32
C PRO A 375 61.08 3.69 10.00
N VAL A 376 61.20 2.67 9.14
CA VAL A 376 60.58 2.63 7.80
C VAL A 376 59.55 1.49 7.71
N GLY A 377 58.52 1.54 8.54
CA GLY A 377 57.18 1.05 8.17
C GLY A 377 56.99 -0.45 7.91
N THR A 378 57.71 -1.34 8.58
CA THR A 378 57.38 -2.77 8.58
C THR A 378 56.09 -3.02 9.40
N PRO A 379 55.15 -3.88 8.95
CA PRO A 379 53.98 -4.22 9.76
C PRO A 379 54.41 -4.82 11.11
N TRP A 380 53.58 -4.57 12.12
CA TRP A 380 53.84 -4.79 13.54
C TRP A 380 54.43 -6.18 13.87
N PRO A 381 55.41 -6.28 14.80
CA PRO A 381 55.96 -7.58 15.20
C PRO A 381 54.89 -8.45 15.89
N ALA A 382 54.70 -9.67 15.40
CA ALA A 382 53.79 -10.65 16.00
C ALA A 382 54.11 -10.97 17.48
N GLU A 383 55.32 -10.65 17.93
CA GLU A 383 55.85 -10.87 19.28
C GLU A 383 55.27 -9.93 20.34
N LEU A 384 54.55 -8.87 19.94
CA LEU A 384 53.84 -7.96 20.84
C LEU A 384 52.38 -8.37 21.09
N GLY A 385 51.92 -9.49 20.51
CA GLY A 385 50.63 -10.07 20.84
C GLY A 385 50.51 -10.38 22.34
N PRO A 386 49.28 -10.57 22.86
CA PRO A 386 49.01 -10.59 24.29
C PRO A 386 49.98 -11.54 24.99
N ARG A 387 50.80 -11.00 25.90
CA ARG A 387 51.44 -11.85 26.90
C ARG A 387 50.29 -12.59 27.56
N ALA A 388 50.33 -13.93 27.51
CA ALA A 388 49.47 -14.75 28.34
C ALA A 388 49.54 -14.14 29.74
N VAL A 389 48.43 -13.56 30.19
CA VAL A 389 48.28 -13.08 31.54
C VAL A 389 48.52 -14.32 32.39
N ALA A 390 49.71 -14.43 32.97
CA ALA A 390 49.95 -15.39 34.03
C ALA A 390 49.01 -14.94 35.15
N GLY A 391 47.88 -15.62 35.27
CA GLY A 391 46.88 -15.30 36.27
C GLY A 391 47.44 -15.44 37.69
N PRO A 392 46.80 -14.81 38.69
CA PRO A 392 46.90 -15.29 40.05
C PRO A 392 46.29 -16.69 40.21
#